data_AF-A0A8T0A5U3-F1
#
_entry.id   AF-A0A8T0A5U3-F1
#
_cell.length_a   1.000
_cell.length_b   1.000
_cell.length_c   1.000
_cell.angle_alpha   90.00
_cell.angle_beta   90.00
_cell.angle_gamma   90.00
#
_symmetry.space_group_name_H-M   'P 1'
#
loop_
_entity.id
_entity.type
_entity.pdbx_description
1 polymer ?
#
loop_
_entity_poly.entity_id
_entity_poly.type
_entity_poly.pdbx_seq_one_letter_code
_entity_poly.pdbx_strand_id
1 'polypeptide(L)'
;MHNEEDDSFRVLASVSVPQPCSAQLAEIKALTAACRLEAGGRCTIYTDSTYAHGVCYTFGPIWEQRGFQRADGSSILHGPAISDLLKAMMLPKALAIVKCKAHKSDGDMVSRGNAAADEAAKSAALGKDCVKVMMVQDEEHEEVRGQVTEEDLGEYQDVASGEEKEMEKTRGSTRPQHRVMEKY
;
A
#
# COMPACT_ATOMS: atom_id res chain seq x y z
N MET A 1 37.86 -3.19 17.05
CA MET A 1 36.52 -3.61 17.48
C MET A 1 35.57 -3.02 16.46
N HIS A 2 35.07 -3.85 15.55
CA HIS A 2 34.10 -3.40 14.55
C HIS A 2 32.80 -3.09 15.29
N ASN A 3 32.26 -1.88 15.11
CA ASN A 3 30.91 -1.56 15.57
C ASN A 3 29.96 -2.42 14.74
N GLU A 4 29.28 -3.36 15.39
CA GLU A 4 28.06 -3.96 14.85
C GLU A 4 27.05 -2.81 14.74
N GLU A 5 26.75 -2.39 13.51
CA GLU A 5 25.62 -1.52 13.23
C GLU A 5 24.37 -2.26 13.69
N ASP A 6 23.72 -1.73 14.72
CA ASP A 6 22.50 -2.28 15.30
C ASP A 6 21.39 -2.21 14.23
N ASP A 7 21.07 -3.35 13.61
CA ASP A 7 19.91 -3.56 12.72
C ASP A 7 18.57 -3.40 13.49
N SER A 8 18.44 -2.37 14.32
CA SER A 8 17.28 -2.14 15.16
C SER A 8 16.27 -1.23 14.45
N PHE A 9 15.04 -1.74 14.32
CA PHE A 9 13.94 -0.98 13.75
C PHE A 9 13.44 0.04 14.76
N ARG A 10 13.50 1.32 14.39
CA ARG A 10 12.98 2.41 15.20
C ARG A 10 11.58 2.81 14.78
N VAL A 11 10.80 3.16 15.77
CA VAL A 11 9.40 3.54 15.67
C VAL A 11 9.37 5.10 16.02
N LEU A 12 9.03 5.99 15.06
CA LEU A 12 8.64 7.46 14.96
C LEU A 12 7.17 8.04 15.34
N ALA A 13 5.97 7.67 14.79
CA ALA A 13 4.58 7.64 15.38
C ALA A 13 3.69 6.29 15.38
N SER A 14 2.92 5.97 16.42
CA SER A 14 1.98 4.81 16.45
C SER A 14 0.83 5.21 17.34
N VAL A 15 -0.39 5.02 16.84
CA VAL A 15 -1.58 5.68 17.39
C VAL A 15 -2.75 4.72 17.31
N SER A 16 -3.50 4.62 18.40
CA SER A 16 -4.75 3.88 18.42
C SER A 16 -5.79 4.56 17.53
N VAL A 17 -6.50 3.78 16.72
CA VAL A 17 -7.58 4.30 15.88
C VAL A 17 -8.93 4.01 16.54
N PRO A 18 -9.84 5.00 16.68
CA PRO A 18 -11.16 4.80 17.27
C PRO A 18 -11.92 3.64 16.62
N GLN A 19 -12.53 2.79 17.44
CA GLN A 19 -13.31 1.63 16.99
C GLN A 19 -14.80 2.01 16.78
N PRO A 20 -15.47 1.40 15.79
CA PRO A 20 -14.98 0.35 14.89
C PRO A 20 -14.08 0.91 13.77
N CYS A 21 -12.93 0.26 13.53
CA CYS A 21 -12.06 0.56 12.39
C CYS A 21 -11.71 -0.74 11.66
N SER A 22 -11.88 -0.76 10.33
CA SER A 22 -11.39 -1.87 9.50
C SER A 22 -9.86 -1.83 9.40
N ALA A 23 -9.25 -3.00 9.16
CA ALA A 23 -7.81 -3.08 8.88
C ALA A 23 -7.45 -2.18 7.67
N GLN A 24 -8.22 -2.25 6.58
CA GLN A 24 -8.02 -1.42 5.38
C GLN A 24 -7.98 0.09 5.69
N LEU A 25 -8.87 0.58 6.54
CA LEU A 25 -8.88 2.00 6.93
C LEU A 25 -7.68 2.34 7.82
N ALA A 26 -7.27 1.43 8.70
CA ALA A 26 -6.07 1.61 9.51
C ALA A 26 -4.81 1.71 8.63
N GLU A 27 -4.68 0.84 7.62
CA GLU A 27 -3.58 0.86 6.65
C GLU A 27 -3.51 2.17 5.87
N ILE A 28 -4.65 2.65 5.35
CA ILE A 28 -4.70 3.94 4.65
C ILE A 28 -4.26 5.08 5.58
N LYS A 29 -4.73 5.09 6.83
CA LYS A 29 -4.37 6.12 7.82
C LYS A 29 -2.88 6.05 8.19
N ALA A 30 -2.33 4.85 8.37
CA ALA A 30 -0.92 4.65 8.66
C ALA A 30 -0.04 5.18 7.51
N LEU A 31 -0.37 4.82 6.26
CA LEU A 31 0.36 5.28 5.08
C LEU A 31 0.25 6.80 4.88
N THR A 32 -0.94 7.37 5.14
CA THR A 32 -1.15 8.83 5.13
C THR A 32 -0.26 9.52 6.16
N ALA A 33 -0.17 8.97 7.38
CA ALA A 33 0.67 9.52 8.44
C ALA A 33 2.16 9.44 8.08
N ALA A 34 2.61 8.31 7.51
CA ALA A 34 3.98 8.14 7.04
C ALA A 34 4.36 9.18 5.97
N CYS A 35 3.49 9.41 4.98
CA CYS A 35 3.73 10.44 3.95
C CYS A 35 3.81 11.86 4.54
N ARG A 36 3.00 12.17 5.57
CA ARG A 36 3.02 13.47 6.26
C ARG A 36 4.29 13.67 7.08
N LEU A 37 4.81 12.62 7.70
CA LEU A 37 6.07 12.68 8.46
C LEU A 37 7.26 13.03 7.55
N GLU A 38 7.23 12.57 6.30
CA GLU A 38 8.29 12.81 5.31
C GLU A 38 8.02 14.01 4.39
N ALA A 39 7.17 14.95 4.83
CA ALA A 39 6.91 16.15 4.07
C ALA A 39 8.21 16.92 3.76
N GLY A 40 8.47 17.16 2.48
CA GLY A 40 9.71 17.81 2.01
C GLY A 40 10.96 16.93 2.00
N GLY A 41 10.86 15.66 2.42
CA GLY A 41 11.92 14.66 2.43
C GLY A 41 11.97 13.77 1.18
N ARG A 42 12.78 12.72 1.22
CA ARG A 42 12.81 11.65 0.22
C ARG A 42 12.71 10.32 0.95
N CYS A 43 11.74 9.48 0.59
CA CYS A 43 11.50 8.24 1.33
C CYS A 43 10.97 7.09 0.46
N THR A 44 11.22 5.88 0.93
CA THR A 44 10.59 4.64 0.44
C THR A 44 9.75 4.07 1.58
N ILE A 45 8.45 3.88 1.34
CA ILE A 45 7.52 3.30 2.31
C ILE A 45 7.17 1.89 1.86
N TYR A 46 7.50 0.91 2.71
CA TYR A 46 7.10 -0.47 2.52
C TYR A 46 5.75 -0.72 3.18
N THR A 47 4.85 -1.41 2.48
CA THR A 47 3.54 -1.81 3.00
C THR A 47 3.20 -3.22 2.54
N ASP A 48 2.69 -4.06 3.43
CA ASP A 48 2.17 -5.39 3.08
C ASP A 48 0.68 -5.33 2.67
N SER A 49 0.06 -4.17 2.81
CA SER A 49 -1.33 -3.93 2.45
C SER A 49 -1.50 -3.85 0.93
N THR A 50 -1.95 -4.95 0.33
CA THR A 50 -2.39 -5.00 -1.07
C THR A 50 -3.39 -3.88 -1.39
N TYR A 51 -4.31 -3.61 -0.46
CA TYR A 51 -5.34 -2.60 -0.66
C TYR A 51 -4.76 -1.18 -0.67
N ALA A 52 -3.94 -0.81 0.31
CA ALA A 52 -3.34 0.53 0.36
C ALA A 52 -2.41 0.77 -0.84
N HIS A 53 -1.61 -0.22 -1.22
CA HIS A 53 -0.79 -0.15 -2.43
C HIS A 53 -1.63 0.05 -3.70
N GLY A 54 -2.71 -0.72 -3.87
CA GLY A 54 -3.63 -0.55 -5.00
C GLY A 54 -4.35 0.80 -5.02
N VAL A 55 -4.67 1.37 -3.86
CA VAL A 55 -5.22 2.73 -3.76
C VAL A 55 -4.22 3.76 -4.30
N CYS A 56 -2.93 3.63 -3.97
CA CYS A 56 -1.90 4.59 -4.38
C CYS A 56 -1.69 4.62 -5.90
N TYR A 57 -1.62 3.46 -6.54
CA TYR A 57 -1.19 3.38 -7.95
C TYR A 57 -2.29 3.09 -8.96
N THR A 58 -3.38 2.44 -8.53
CA THR A 58 -4.39 1.93 -9.47
C THR A 58 -5.71 2.65 -9.29
N PHE A 59 -6.31 2.53 -8.10
CA PHE A 59 -7.72 2.86 -7.92
C PHE A 59 -7.95 4.29 -7.44
N GLY A 60 -7.10 4.81 -6.56
CA GLY A 60 -7.28 6.11 -5.90
C GLY A 60 -7.43 7.26 -6.88
N PRO A 61 -6.49 7.46 -7.83
CA PRO A 61 -6.60 8.53 -8.81
C PRO A 61 -7.86 8.44 -9.68
N ILE A 62 -8.27 7.23 -10.06
CA ILE A 62 -9.49 7.00 -10.85
C ILE A 62 -10.74 7.36 -10.02
N TRP A 63 -10.75 6.96 -8.75
CA TRP A 63 -11.84 7.27 -7.84
C TRP A 63 -11.94 8.76 -7.56
N GLU A 64 -10.81 9.45 -7.40
CA GLU A 64 -10.78 10.90 -7.22
C GLU A 64 -11.36 11.63 -8.43
N GLN A 65 -10.96 11.25 -9.65
CA GLN A 65 -11.52 11.81 -10.90
C GLN A 65 -13.04 11.61 -11.01
N ARG A 66 -13.57 10.53 -10.42
CA ARG A 66 -15.01 10.21 -10.39
C ARG A 66 -15.73 10.74 -9.15
N GLY A 67 -15.09 11.60 -8.35
CA GLY A 67 -15.70 12.16 -7.14
C GLY A 67 -15.97 11.14 -6.05
N PHE A 68 -15.21 10.04 -6.01
CA PHE A 68 -15.36 8.90 -5.10
C PHE A 68 -16.74 8.24 -5.18
N GLN A 69 -17.31 8.15 -6.37
CA GLN A 69 -18.59 7.49 -6.64
C GLN A 69 -18.42 6.23 -7.49
N ARG A 70 -19.26 5.23 -7.21
CA ARG A 70 -19.41 4.00 -8.01
C ARG A 70 -20.39 4.23 -9.15
N ALA A 71 -20.43 3.31 -10.11
CA ALA A 71 -21.31 3.39 -11.28
C ALA A 71 -22.82 3.37 -10.93
N ASP A 72 -23.18 2.79 -9.79
CA ASP A 72 -24.55 2.78 -9.26
C ASP A 72 -24.90 4.07 -8.47
N GLY A 73 -24.00 5.06 -8.44
CA GLY A 73 -24.17 6.31 -7.70
C GLY A 73 -23.85 6.23 -6.21
N SER A 74 -23.51 5.05 -5.68
CA SER A 74 -23.13 4.90 -4.28
C SER A 74 -21.70 5.40 -4.03
N SER A 75 -21.44 5.88 -2.81
CA SER A 75 -20.12 6.37 -2.43
C SER A 75 -19.10 5.23 -2.27
N ILE A 76 -17.85 5.51 -2.60
CA ILE A 76 -16.74 4.61 -2.34
C ILE A 76 -16.45 4.60 -0.84
N LEU A 77 -16.35 3.40 -0.30
CA LEU A 77 -16.03 3.20 1.12
C LEU A 77 -14.67 3.83 1.43
N HIS A 78 -14.58 4.56 2.54
CA HIS A 78 -13.38 5.28 2.97
C HIS A 78 -12.90 6.40 2.03
N GLY A 79 -13.74 6.88 1.10
CA GLY A 79 -13.41 7.97 0.15
C GLY A 79 -12.67 9.17 0.76
N PRO A 80 -13.11 9.74 1.90
CA PRO A 80 -12.39 10.84 2.56
C PRO A 80 -10.94 10.48 2.96
N ALA A 81 -10.73 9.28 3.52
CA ALA A 81 -9.40 8.83 3.92
C ALA A 81 -8.50 8.56 2.71
N ILE A 82 -9.07 8.07 1.60
CA ILE A 82 -8.35 7.87 0.34
C ILE A 82 -7.94 9.23 -0.24
N SER A 83 -8.85 10.22 -0.26
CA SER A 83 -8.53 11.59 -0.66
C SER A 83 -7.36 12.17 0.17
N ASP A 84 -7.37 11.95 1.48
CA ASP A 84 -6.30 12.42 2.36
C ASP A 84 -4.96 11.74 2.06
N LEU A 85 -4.96 10.45 1.75
CA LEU A 85 -3.78 9.71 1.32
C LEU A 85 -3.21 10.27 0.02
N LEU A 86 -4.05 10.44 -1.01
CA LEU A 86 -3.62 10.96 -2.32
C LEU A 86 -2.96 12.34 -2.19
N LYS A 87 -3.51 13.21 -1.34
CA LYS A 87 -2.91 14.51 -1.04
C LYS A 87 -1.59 14.37 -0.26
N ALA A 88 -1.53 13.48 0.71
CA ALA A 88 -0.35 13.28 1.53
C ALA A 88 0.84 12.72 0.74
N MET A 89 0.59 11.87 -0.27
CA MET A 89 1.62 11.35 -1.17
C MET A 89 2.37 12.44 -1.94
N MET A 90 1.79 13.62 -2.08
CA MET A 90 2.42 14.77 -2.76
C MET A 90 3.28 15.62 -1.82
N LEU A 91 3.34 15.31 -0.52
CA LEU A 91 4.12 16.07 0.46
C LEU A 91 5.63 15.77 0.42
N PRO A 92 6.09 14.51 0.27
CA PRO A 92 7.51 14.24 0.07
C PRO A 92 8.01 14.78 -1.27
N LYS A 93 9.30 15.13 -1.36
CA LYS A 93 9.95 15.54 -2.62
C LYS A 93 10.18 14.34 -3.56
N ALA A 94 10.40 13.16 -3.00
CA ALA A 94 10.42 11.90 -3.73
C ALA A 94 9.85 10.81 -2.83
N LEU A 95 8.95 10.00 -3.38
CA LEU A 95 8.25 8.95 -2.66
C LEU A 95 8.19 7.69 -3.52
N ALA A 96 8.65 6.58 -2.97
CA ALA A 96 8.35 5.25 -3.48
C ALA A 96 7.47 4.52 -2.45
N ILE A 97 6.37 3.92 -2.90
CA ILE A 97 5.56 3.02 -2.06
C ILE A 97 5.71 1.61 -2.62
N VAL A 98 6.25 0.69 -1.83
CA VAL A 98 6.63 -0.66 -2.27
C VAL A 98 5.80 -1.69 -1.54
N LYS A 99 5.14 -2.57 -2.29
CA LYS A 99 4.46 -3.72 -1.70
C LYS A 99 5.47 -4.77 -1.24
N CYS A 100 5.48 -5.08 0.05
CA CYS A 100 6.20 -6.24 0.57
C CYS A 100 5.25 -7.44 0.73
N LYS A 101 5.83 -8.65 0.79
CA LYS A 101 5.04 -9.86 1.08
C LYS A 101 4.80 -9.92 2.59
N ALA A 102 3.55 -10.05 2.98
CA ALA A 102 3.18 -10.37 4.35
C ALA A 102 3.81 -11.71 4.76
N HIS A 103 4.29 -11.80 6.01
CA HIS A 103 4.63 -13.05 6.69
C HIS A 103 5.70 -13.95 6.04
N LYS A 104 6.77 -13.37 5.50
CA LYS A 104 7.99 -14.15 5.19
C LYS A 104 8.93 -14.16 6.41
N SER A 105 9.38 -15.35 6.81
CA SER A 105 10.40 -15.55 7.86
C SER A 105 11.81 -15.62 7.27
N ASP A 106 12.04 -14.97 6.13
CA ASP A 106 13.28 -15.07 5.35
C ASP A 106 14.45 -14.25 5.94
N GLY A 107 14.25 -13.60 7.10
CA GLY A 107 15.29 -12.89 7.85
C GLY A 107 15.78 -11.59 7.21
N ASP A 108 15.27 -11.21 6.04
CA ASP A 108 15.62 -9.96 5.37
C ASP A 108 15.13 -8.72 6.11
N MET A 109 15.72 -7.57 5.79
CA MET A 109 15.44 -6.29 6.45
C MET A 109 13.98 -5.84 6.27
N VAL A 110 13.39 -6.12 5.10
CA VAL A 110 11.99 -5.73 4.82
C VAL A 110 11.02 -6.55 5.67
N SER A 111 11.24 -7.85 5.80
CA SER A 111 10.40 -8.77 6.58
C SER A 111 10.51 -8.49 8.07
N ARG A 112 11.73 -8.27 8.58
CA ARG A 112 11.94 -7.85 9.98
C ARG A 112 11.29 -6.49 10.25
N GLY A 113 11.36 -5.58 9.29
CA GLY A 113 10.71 -4.28 9.34
C GLY A 113 9.18 -4.35 9.39
N ASN A 114 8.58 -5.18 8.54
CA ASN A 114 7.14 -5.42 8.54
C ASN A 114 6.68 -5.98 9.89
N ALA A 115 7.42 -6.96 10.43
CA ALA A 115 7.12 -7.53 11.74
C ALA A 115 7.18 -6.48 12.87
N ALA A 116 8.15 -5.56 12.81
CA ALA A 116 8.24 -4.46 13.76
C ALA A 116 7.06 -3.47 13.64
N ALA A 117 6.61 -3.17 12.42
CA ALA A 117 5.43 -2.34 12.17
C ALA A 117 4.13 -3.01 12.68
N ASP A 118 3.96 -4.31 12.42
CA ASP A 118 2.83 -5.11 12.92
C ASP A 118 2.75 -5.09 14.45
N GLU A 119 3.89 -5.26 15.12
CA GLU A 119 3.95 -5.25 16.58
C GLU A 119 3.63 -3.86 17.16
N ALA A 120 4.08 -2.80 16.49
CA ALA A 120 3.74 -1.43 16.84
C ALA A 120 2.24 -1.14 16.68
N ALA A 121 1.62 -1.64 15.60
CA ALA A 121 0.19 -1.52 15.35
C ALA A 121 -0.64 -2.27 16.40
N LYS A 122 -0.26 -3.50 16.74
CA LYS A 122 -0.89 -4.30 17.81
C LYS A 122 -0.81 -3.59 19.16
N SER A 123 0.36 -3.04 19.48
CA SER A 123 0.57 -2.31 20.74
C SER A 123 -0.32 -1.08 20.87
N ALA A 124 -0.47 -0.31 19.79
CA ALA A 124 -1.38 0.84 19.76
C ALA A 124 -2.86 0.45 19.81
N ALA A 125 -3.25 -0.65 19.16
CA ALA A 125 -4.62 -1.16 19.23
C ALA A 125 -5.02 -1.56 20.66
N LEU A 126 -4.06 -2.04 21.47
CA LEU A 126 -4.26 -2.41 22.87
C LEU A 126 -4.24 -1.24 23.85
N GLY A 127 -4.10 0.01 23.37
CA GLY A 127 -4.15 1.21 24.22
C GLY A 127 -2.92 1.41 25.10
N LYS A 128 -1.78 0.79 24.76
CA LYS A 128 -0.50 1.10 25.39
C LYS A 128 0.11 2.30 24.67
N ASP A 129 -0.20 3.50 25.13
CA ASP A 129 0.30 4.75 24.55
C ASP A 129 1.83 4.78 24.43
N CYS A 130 2.35 4.89 23.21
CA CYS A 130 3.50 5.75 22.89
C CYS A 130 3.61 5.97 21.36
N VAL A 131 3.69 7.24 20.96
CA VAL A 131 3.80 7.69 19.56
C VAL A 131 5.19 7.37 19.01
N LYS A 132 5.32 6.31 18.18
CA LYS A 132 6.53 5.81 17.44
C LYS A 132 6.10 4.99 16.10
N VAL A 133 6.56 5.20 14.80
CA VAL A 133 6.27 4.92 13.29
C VAL A 133 7.61 4.56 12.63
N MET A 134 7.76 3.49 11.89
CA MET A 134 9.05 3.16 11.25
C MET A 134 9.35 3.87 9.91
N MET A 135 10.61 4.19 9.64
CA MET A 135 11.16 4.49 8.30
C MET A 135 12.38 3.57 8.08
N VAL A 136 12.44 2.91 6.92
CA VAL A 136 13.69 2.32 6.39
C VAL A 136 14.17 3.28 5.32
N GLN A 137 15.38 3.81 5.48
CA GLN A 137 16.06 4.54 4.42
C GLN A 137 16.94 3.51 3.70
N ASP A 138 16.67 3.26 2.42
CA ASP A 138 17.63 2.62 1.53
C ASP A 138 18.17 3.69 0.56
N GLU A 139 19.50 3.74 0.45
CA GLU A 139 20.22 4.59 -0.48
C GLU A 139 20.19 4.02 -1.91
N GLU A 140 20.09 4.96 -2.86
CA GLU A 140 20.14 4.89 -4.33
C GLU A 140 20.20 3.51 -5.03
N HIS A 141 19.17 3.17 -5.83
CA HIS A 141 19.30 2.22 -6.94
C HIS A 141 18.49 2.62 -8.18
N GLU A 142 19.07 2.32 -9.34
CA GLU A 142 18.80 2.87 -10.68
C GLU A 142 17.39 2.70 -11.27
N GLU A 143 17.10 3.65 -12.17
CA GLU A 143 15.90 3.88 -12.98
C GLU A 143 15.60 2.71 -13.94
N VAL A 144 14.57 1.90 -13.67
CA VAL A 144 14.02 0.95 -14.66
C VAL A 144 12.84 1.60 -15.38
N ARG A 145 13.10 2.17 -16.56
CA ARG A 145 12.06 2.63 -17.49
C ARG A 145 11.53 1.47 -18.33
N GLY A 146 10.30 1.04 -18.05
CA GLY A 146 9.51 0.18 -18.94
C GLY A 146 8.03 0.53 -18.84
N GLN A 147 7.37 0.77 -19.97
CA GLN A 147 5.92 0.96 -20.02
C GLN A 147 5.24 -0.42 -19.92
N VAL A 148 4.44 -0.61 -18.87
CA VAL A 148 3.64 -1.83 -18.63
C VAL A 148 2.43 -1.84 -19.58
N THR A 149 2.21 -2.96 -20.26
CA THR A 149 1.19 -3.17 -21.31
C THR A 149 0.03 -4.05 -20.84
N GLU A 150 -1.04 -4.17 -21.63
CA GLU A 150 -2.21 -5.00 -21.29
C GLU A 150 -1.90 -6.50 -21.13
N GLU A 151 -0.78 -6.97 -21.66
CA GLU A 151 -0.34 -8.36 -21.50
C GLU A 151 0.19 -8.63 -20.08
N ASP A 152 0.87 -7.63 -19.48
CA ASP A 152 1.38 -7.72 -18.11
C ASP A 152 0.23 -7.86 -17.10
N LEU A 153 -0.91 -7.20 -17.37
CA LEU A 153 -2.15 -7.31 -16.58
C LEU A 153 -2.72 -8.73 -16.54
N GLY A 154 -2.53 -9.52 -17.61
CA GLY A 154 -2.96 -10.92 -17.68
C GLY A 154 -2.10 -11.84 -16.81
N GLU A 155 -0.80 -11.59 -16.75
CA GLU A 155 0.13 -12.36 -15.92
C GLU A 155 -0.12 -12.12 -14.42
N TYR A 156 -0.46 -10.88 -14.02
CA TYR A 156 -0.82 -10.54 -12.64
C TYR A 156 -2.11 -11.23 -12.17
N GLN A 157 -3.07 -11.48 -13.07
CA GLN A 157 -4.28 -12.24 -12.75
C GLN A 157 -3.99 -13.74 -12.53
N ASP A 158 -2.95 -14.29 -13.15
CA ASP A 158 -2.64 -15.72 -13.07
C ASP A 158 -1.90 -16.11 -11.80
N VAL A 159 -1.16 -15.19 -11.19
CA VAL A 159 -0.50 -15.38 -9.88
C VAL A 159 -1.39 -15.08 -8.67
N ALA A 160 -2.60 -14.57 -8.89
CA ALA A 160 -3.56 -14.29 -7.82
C ALA A 160 -4.01 -15.57 -7.08
N SER A 161 -4.23 -15.43 -5.77
CA SER A 161 -4.69 -16.52 -4.91
C SER A 161 -6.10 -16.98 -5.31
N GLY A 162 -6.46 -18.24 -4.99
CA GLY A 162 -7.76 -18.81 -5.39
C GLY A 162 -8.96 -18.01 -4.89
N GLU A 163 -8.86 -17.45 -3.69
CA GLU A 163 -9.90 -16.62 -3.05
C GLU A 163 -10.04 -15.26 -3.75
N GLU A 164 -8.93 -14.65 -4.19
CA GLU A 164 -8.95 -13.41 -4.99
C GLU A 164 -9.54 -13.66 -6.38
N LYS A 165 -9.21 -14.79 -7.02
CA LYS A 165 -9.82 -15.15 -8.33
C LYS A 165 -11.33 -15.35 -8.24
N GLU A 166 -11.82 -15.85 -7.11
CA GLU A 166 -13.25 -16.06 -6.87
C GLU A 166 -13.97 -14.74 -6.56
N MET A 167 -13.32 -13.82 -5.83
CA MET A 167 -13.82 -12.45 -5.62
C MET A 167 -13.91 -11.65 -6.93
N GLU A 168 -12.95 -11.85 -7.85
CA GLU A 168 -12.90 -11.18 -9.14
C GLU A 168 -13.97 -11.70 -10.11
N LYS A 169 -14.21 -13.01 -10.13
CA LYS A 169 -15.33 -13.63 -10.85
C LYS A 169 -16.68 -13.12 -10.35
N THR A 170 -16.85 -13.02 -9.02
CA THR A 170 -18.10 -12.53 -8.42
C THR A 170 -18.35 -11.04 -8.72
N ARG A 171 -17.29 -10.30 -9.05
CA ARG A 171 -17.32 -8.87 -9.40
C ARG A 171 -17.35 -8.60 -10.92
N GLY A 172 -17.50 -9.64 -11.73
CA GLY A 172 -17.69 -9.52 -13.18
C GLY A 172 -16.41 -9.19 -13.96
N SER A 173 -15.23 -9.44 -13.39
CA SER A 173 -13.96 -9.33 -14.12
C SER A 173 -13.81 -10.52 -15.06
N THR A 174 -13.83 -10.28 -16.37
CA THR A 174 -13.53 -11.28 -17.41
C THR A 174 -12.22 -10.96 -18.09
N ARG A 175 -11.41 -11.99 -18.36
CA ARG A 175 -10.19 -11.87 -19.16
C ARG A 175 -10.52 -11.15 -20.47
N PRO A 176 -9.66 -10.22 -20.95
CA PRO A 176 -9.80 -9.67 -22.28
C PRO A 176 -9.74 -10.82 -23.29
N GLN A 177 -10.86 -11.10 -23.94
CA GLN A 177 -10.88 -12.03 -25.05
C GLN A 177 -10.28 -11.33 -26.25
N HIS A 178 -9.24 -11.92 -26.84
CA HIS A 178 -8.66 -11.47 -28.08
C HIS A 178 -9.73 -11.52 -29.18
N ARG A 179 -10.33 -10.38 -29.50
CA ARG A 179 -11.37 -10.27 -30.53
C ARG A 179 -10.68 -10.40 -31.89
N VAL A 180 -10.69 -11.60 -32.44
CA VAL A 180 -10.31 -11.82 -33.84
C VAL A 180 -11.33 -11.09 -34.70
N MET A 181 -10.90 -10.01 -35.35
CA MET A 181 -11.70 -9.29 -36.34
C MET A 181 -11.82 -10.18 -37.59
N GLU A 182 -12.93 -10.90 -37.73
CA GLU A 182 -13.33 -11.44 -39.03
C GLU A 182 -13.65 -10.27 -39.96
N LYS A 183 -12.89 -10.21 -41.06
CA LYS A 183 -13.04 -9.22 -42.12
C LYS A 183 -14.33 -9.50 -42.89
N TYR A 184 -15.14 -8.46 -43.08
CA TYR A 184 -16.06 -8.34 -44.21
C TYR A 184 -15.44 -7.44 -45.26
#